data_AF-X1DSH4-F1
#
_entry.id   AF-X1DSH4-F1
#
_cell.length_a   1.000
_cell.length_b   1.000
_cell.length_c   1.000
_cell.angle_alpha   90.00
_cell.angle_beta   90.00
_cell.angle_gamma   90.00
#
_symmetry.space_group_name_H-M   'P 1'
#
loop_
_entity.id
_entity.type
_entity.pdbx_description
1 polymer ?
#
loop_
_entity_poly.entity_id
_entity_poly.type
_entity_poly.pdbx_seq_one_letter_code
_entity_poly.pdbx_strand_id
1 'polypeptide(L)'
;MEKSDYIYMIKDNVSVLGIQLPDHLQGENLEKYLTALPLDTLEHIAGFDKNFLEFFFHKLKGISNQDFTNFLKKINKISYLVGPLGELSYLTEEQIKYILEKIEDLNMEDIVSEKINQIADEFLEKELNKRLKEKASKKQVIK
;
A
#
# COMPACT_ATOMS: atom_id res chain seq x y z
N MET A 1 -16.18 -17.10 -7.81
CA MET A 1 -14.91 -17.82 -7.57
C MET A 1 -14.98 -18.41 -6.18
N GLU A 2 -14.37 -19.57 -5.98
CA GLU A 2 -14.27 -20.18 -4.67
C GLU A 2 -13.15 -19.55 -3.86
N LYS A 3 -13.17 -19.75 -2.53
CA LYS A 3 -12.13 -19.22 -1.63
C LYS A 3 -10.72 -19.66 -2.05
N SER A 4 -10.58 -20.91 -2.45
CA SER A 4 -9.33 -21.51 -2.95
C SER A 4 -8.76 -20.76 -4.16
N ASP A 5 -9.62 -20.29 -5.06
CA ASP A 5 -9.21 -19.53 -6.25
C ASP A 5 -8.55 -18.21 -5.83
N TYR A 6 -9.16 -17.48 -4.88
CA TYR A 6 -8.57 -16.23 -4.38
C TYR A 6 -7.26 -16.46 -3.64
N ILE A 7 -7.17 -17.50 -2.82
CA ILE A 7 -5.91 -17.87 -2.14
C ILE A 7 -4.82 -18.16 -3.17
N TYR A 8 -5.16 -18.92 -4.23
CA TYR A 8 -4.23 -19.21 -5.32
C TYR A 8 -3.79 -17.93 -6.03
N MET A 9 -4.72 -17.04 -6.40
CA MET A 9 -4.41 -15.77 -7.06
C MET A 9 -3.49 -14.88 -6.21
N ILE A 10 -3.74 -14.77 -4.91
CA ILE A 10 -2.91 -13.96 -4.02
C ILE A 10 -1.49 -14.54 -3.94
N LYS A 11 -1.37 -15.87 -3.79
CA LYS A 11 -0.05 -16.54 -3.77
C LYS A 11 0.70 -16.37 -5.10
N ASP A 12 -0.01 -16.46 -6.22
CA ASP A 12 0.56 -16.26 -7.55
C ASP A 12 1.04 -14.81 -7.72
N ASN A 13 0.21 -13.82 -7.36
CA ASN A 13 0.59 -12.41 -7.37
C ASN A 13 1.82 -12.12 -6.50
N VAL A 14 1.87 -12.70 -5.28
CA VAL A 14 3.05 -12.58 -4.40
C VAL A 14 4.31 -13.09 -5.09
N SER A 15 4.22 -14.24 -5.77
CA SER A 15 5.34 -14.84 -6.49
C SER A 15 5.74 -14.03 -7.73
N VAL A 16 4.78 -13.69 -8.59
CA VAL A 16 5.00 -13.00 -9.87
C VAL A 16 5.52 -11.58 -9.67
N LEU A 17 5.00 -10.87 -8.67
CA LEU A 17 5.41 -9.48 -8.36
C LEU A 17 6.68 -9.41 -7.50
N GLY A 18 7.19 -10.56 -7.03
CA GLY A 18 8.38 -10.66 -6.20
C GLY A 18 8.22 -9.99 -4.83
N ILE A 19 7.03 -10.13 -4.23
CA ILE A 19 6.70 -9.52 -2.94
C ILE A 19 7.54 -10.17 -1.84
N GLN A 20 8.31 -9.36 -1.12
CA GLN A 20 9.06 -9.81 0.04
C GLN A 20 8.11 -9.96 1.23
N LEU A 21 7.79 -11.20 1.59
CA LEU A 21 6.94 -11.48 2.74
C LEU A 21 7.74 -11.32 4.05
N PRO A 22 7.13 -10.73 5.09
CA PRO A 22 7.73 -10.71 6.41
C PRO A 22 7.86 -12.12 6.98
N ASP A 23 8.86 -12.36 7.84
CA ASP A 23 9.25 -13.70 8.31
C ASP A 23 8.10 -14.57 8.82
N HIS A 24 7.13 -13.96 9.51
CA HIS A 24 5.96 -14.64 10.08
C HIS A 24 4.95 -15.14 9.04
N LEU A 25 5.05 -14.70 7.77
CA LEU A 25 4.19 -15.11 6.66
C LEU A 25 4.93 -15.95 5.62
N GLN A 26 6.22 -16.23 5.80
CA GLN A 26 6.98 -17.04 4.84
C GLN A 26 6.58 -18.52 4.85
N GLY A 27 6.79 -19.20 3.72
CA GLY A 27 6.49 -20.62 3.55
C GLY A 27 5.00 -20.93 3.66
N GLU A 28 4.65 -21.98 4.41
CA GLU A 28 3.26 -22.41 4.62
C GLU A 28 2.42 -21.43 5.47
N ASN A 29 3.06 -20.45 6.12
CA ASN A 29 2.35 -19.53 7.00
C ASN A 29 1.43 -18.57 6.24
N LEU A 30 1.81 -18.18 5.01
CA LEU A 30 0.93 -17.39 4.14
C LEU A 30 -0.38 -18.12 3.87
N GLU A 31 -0.30 -19.41 3.52
CA GLU A 31 -1.48 -20.20 3.19
C GLU A 31 -2.40 -20.38 4.40
N LYS A 32 -1.83 -20.66 5.58
CA LYS A 32 -2.58 -20.74 6.83
C LYS A 32 -3.29 -19.42 7.14
N TYR A 33 -2.58 -18.30 6.97
CA TYR A 33 -3.14 -16.96 7.17
C TYR A 33 -4.31 -16.68 6.22
N LEU A 34 -4.11 -16.86 4.91
CA LEU A 34 -5.14 -16.61 3.89
C LEU A 34 -6.36 -17.55 4.08
N THR A 35 -6.14 -18.79 4.50
CA THR A 35 -7.21 -19.75 4.77
C THR A 35 -8.08 -19.32 5.97
N ALA A 36 -7.52 -18.60 6.94
CA ALA A 36 -8.27 -18.08 8.08
C ALA A 36 -9.10 -16.83 7.75
N LEU A 37 -8.79 -16.13 6.66
CA LEU A 37 -9.49 -14.90 6.30
C LEU A 37 -10.90 -15.15 5.74
N PRO A 38 -11.85 -14.23 5.99
CA PRO A 38 -13.15 -14.20 5.30
C PRO A 38 -13.00 -14.08 3.78
N LEU A 39 -14.00 -14.56 3.02
CA LEU A 39 -13.99 -14.53 1.56
C LEU A 39 -13.87 -13.11 1.01
N ASP A 40 -14.71 -12.19 1.47
CA ASP A 40 -14.73 -10.77 1.09
C ASP A 40 -13.36 -10.09 1.28
N THR A 41 -12.64 -10.45 2.34
CA THR A 41 -11.28 -9.97 2.58
C THR A 41 -10.31 -10.47 1.51
N LEU A 42 -10.41 -11.74 1.13
CA LEU A 42 -9.58 -12.31 0.06
C LEU A 42 -9.89 -11.69 -1.30
N GLU A 43 -11.15 -11.33 -1.57
CA GLU A 43 -11.51 -10.63 -2.81
C GLU A 43 -10.80 -9.28 -2.93
N HIS A 44 -10.72 -8.54 -1.84
CA HIS A 44 -9.98 -7.26 -1.80
C HIS A 44 -8.48 -7.47 -2.01
N ILE A 45 -7.87 -8.41 -1.28
CA ILE A 45 -6.42 -8.65 -1.36
C ILE A 45 -6.02 -9.14 -2.76
N ALA A 46 -6.85 -9.96 -3.41
CA ALA A 46 -6.55 -10.45 -4.76
C ALA A 46 -6.52 -9.34 -5.82
N GLY A 47 -7.17 -8.19 -5.58
CA GLY A 47 -7.16 -7.02 -6.45
C GLY A 47 -6.00 -6.05 -6.21
N PHE A 48 -5.17 -6.29 -5.19
CA PHE A 48 -4.05 -5.41 -4.87
C PHE A 48 -2.89 -5.58 -5.84
N ASP A 49 -2.30 -4.45 -6.26
CA ASP A 49 -1.02 -4.43 -6.95
C ASP A 49 0.15 -4.66 -5.98
N LYS A 50 1.37 -4.58 -6.53
CA LYS A 50 2.61 -4.77 -5.77
C LYS A 50 2.72 -3.89 -4.52
N ASN A 51 2.48 -2.59 -4.63
CA ASN A 51 2.65 -1.65 -3.51
C ASN A 51 1.66 -1.95 -2.40
N PHE A 52 0.41 -2.25 -2.77
CA PHE A 52 -0.64 -2.58 -1.82
C PHE A 52 -0.42 -3.93 -1.14
N LEU A 53 0.01 -4.96 -1.88
CA LEU A 53 0.35 -6.27 -1.29
C LEU A 53 1.53 -6.17 -0.34
N GLU A 54 2.62 -5.49 -0.73
CA GLU A 54 3.78 -5.26 0.13
C GLU A 54 3.37 -4.56 1.42
N PHE A 55 2.64 -3.44 1.29
CA PHE A 55 2.21 -2.66 2.45
C PHE A 55 1.25 -3.45 3.35
N PHE A 56 0.27 -4.15 2.76
CA PHE A 56 -0.68 -4.99 3.47
C PHE A 56 0.06 -6.01 4.33
N PHE A 57 0.88 -6.88 3.72
CA PHE A 57 1.53 -7.97 4.45
C PHE A 57 2.49 -7.47 5.55
N HIS A 58 3.17 -6.34 5.36
CA HIS A 58 4.06 -5.78 6.37
C HIS A 58 3.30 -5.20 7.58
N LYS A 59 2.10 -4.66 7.37
CA LYS A 59 1.30 -4.04 8.45
C LYS A 59 0.48 -5.02 9.26
N LEU A 60 0.32 -6.27 8.84
CA LEU A 60 -0.53 -7.27 9.52
C LEU A 60 -0.10 -7.61 10.95
N LYS A 61 1.18 -7.43 11.30
CA LYS A 61 1.70 -7.87 12.59
C LYS A 61 1.15 -7.01 13.73
N GLY A 62 0.35 -7.62 14.61
CA GLY A 62 -0.10 -7.00 15.87
C GLY A 62 -1.36 -6.14 15.78
N ILE A 63 -2.07 -6.17 14.64
CA ILE A 63 -3.34 -5.48 14.46
C ILE A 63 -4.49 -6.28 15.11
N SER A 64 -5.38 -5.62 15.84
CA SER A 64 -6.61 -6.23 16.38
C SER A 64 -7.65 -6.47 15.26
N ASN A 65 -8.61 -7.38 15.44
CA ASN A 65 -9.63 -7.66 14.40
C ASN A 65 -10.45 -6.41 13.99
N GLN A 66 -10.75 -5.52 14.93
CA GLN A 66 -11.48 -4.27 14.64
C GLN A 66 -10.60 -3.30 13.84
N ASP A 67 -9.34 -3.16 14.25
CA ASP A 67 -8.38 -2.30 13.56
C ASP A 67 -8.07 -2.85 12.16
N PHE A 68 -8.02 -4.17 11.99
CA PHE A 68 -7.82 -4.85 10.71
C PHE A 68 -8.92 -4.50 9.72
N THR A 69 -10.18 -4.56 10.15
CA THR A 69 -11.32 -4.28 9.28
C THR A 69 -11.29 -2.82 8.81
N ASN A 70 -11.00 -1.88 9.71
CA ASN A 70 -10.90 -0.46 9.35
C ASN A 70 -9.71 -0.22 8.42
N PHE A 71 -8.55 -0.78 8.75
CA PHE A 71 -7.34 -0.74 7.94
C PHE A 71 -7.56 -1.25 6.52
N LEU A 72 -8.17 -2.43 6.37
CA LEU A 72 -8.48 -3.03 5.08
C LEU A 72 -9.41 -2.14 4.25
N LYS A 73 -10.45 -1.56 4.87
CA LYS A 73 -11.35 -0.62 4.19
C LYS A 73 -10.63 0.62 3.69
N LYS A 74 -9.73 1.20 4.51
CA LYS A 74 -8.92 2.35 4.11
C LYS A 74 -8.02 2.00 2.92
N ILE A 75 -7.29 0.89 3.01
CA ILE A 75 -6.39 0.43 1.94
C ILE A 75 -7.16 0.24 0.65
N ASN A 76 -8.27 -0.50 0.73
CA ASN A 76 -9.08 -0.82 -0.44
C ASN A 76 -9.62 0.44 -1.12
N LYS A 77 -10.07 1.43 -0.33
CA LYS A 77 -10.54 2.70 -0.87
C LYS A 77 -9.41 3.48 -1.57
N ILE A 78 -8.19 3.47 -1.02
CA ILE A 78 -7.01 4.07 -1.66
C ILE A 78 -6.66 3.31 -2.95
N SER A 79 -6.67 1.97 -2.94
CA SER A 79 -6.34 1.16 -4.13
C SER A 79 -7.30 1.41 -5.28
N TYR A 80 -8.58 1.67 -5.00
CA TYR A 80 -9.53 2.09 -6.03
C TYR A 80 -9.22 3.47 -6.62
N LEU A 81 -8.77 4.42 -5.79
CA LEU A 81 -8.45 5.77 -6.25
C LEU A 81 -7.19 5.82 -7.12
N VAL A 82 -6.16 5.07 -6.75
CA VAL A 82 -4.84 5.11 -7.42
C VAL A 82 -4.62 3.97 -8.41
N GLY A 83 -5.53 2.99 -8.45
CA GLY A 83 -5.46 1.86 -9.36
C GLY A 83 -5.63 2.29 -10.83
N PRO A 84 -5.47 1.36 -11.80
CA PRO A 84 -5.43 1.70 -13.23
C PRO A 84 -6.68 2.41 -13.78
N LEU A 85 -7.83 2.19 -13.16
CA LEU A 85 -9.12 2.80 -13.51
C LEU A 85 -9.49 3.96 -12.57
N GLY A 86 -8.63 4.27 -11.60
CA GLY A 86 -8.86 5.31 -10.60
C GLY A 86 -8.54 6.70 -11.11
N GLU A 87 -9.15 7.70 -10.47
CA GLU A 87 -8.96 9.13 -10.77
C GLU A 87 -7.52 9.61 -10.55
N LEU A 88 -6.76 8.90 -9.70
CA LEU A 88 -5.38 9.18 -9.35
C LEU A 88 -4.40 8.14 -9.94
N SER A 89 -4.79 7.49 -11.04
CA SER A 89 -3.95 6.51 -11.76
C SER A 89 -2.63 7.08 -12.31
N TYR A 90 -2.48 8.40 -12.34
CA TYR A 90 -1.26 9.09 -12.75
C TYR A 90 -0.20 9.17 -11.64
N LEU A 91 -0.53 8.80 -10.40
CA LEU A 91 0.42 8.87 -9.29
C LEU A 91 1.53 7.84 -9.45
N THR A 92 2.74 8.26 -9.11
CA THR A 92 3.95 7.40 -9.16
C THR A 92 3.97 6.39 -8.02
N GLU A 93 4.76 5.32 -8.15
CA GLU A 93 4.93 4.31 -7.10
C GLU A 93 5.40 4.93 -5.77
N GLU A 94 6.30 5.91 -5.83
CA GLU A 94 6.81 6.60 -4.63
C GLU A 94 5.73 7.44 -3.95
N GLN A 95 4.88 8.12 -4.72
CA GLN A 95 3.73 8.85 -4.17
C GLN A 95 2.73 7.89 -3.52
N ILE A 96 2.45 6.74 -4.15
CA ILE A 96 1.55 5.71 -3.58
C ILE A 96 2.13 5.19 -2.26
N LYS A 97 3.42 4.87 -2.20
CA LYS A 97 4.08 4.43 -0.96
C LYS A 97 3.96 5.48 0.14
N TYR A 98 4.19 6.75 -0.19
CA TYR A 98 4.05 7.85 0.79
C TYR A 98 2.60 8.02 1.28
N ILE A 99 1.60 7.87 0.41
CA ILE A 99 0.18 7.86 0.81
C ILE A 99 -0.10 6.72 1.79
N LEU A 100 0.39 5.51 1.50
CA LEU A 100 0.18 4.34 2.35
C LEU A 100 0.83 4.50 3.73
N GLU A 101 2.00 5.13 3.82
CA GLU A 101 2.64 5.47 5.11
C GLU A 101 1.76 6.38 5.99
N LYS A 102 0.86 7.16 5.38
CA LYS A 102 -0.06 8.09 6.06
C LYS A 102 -1.41 7.50 6.42
N ILE A 103 -1.67 6.23 6.11
CA ILE A 103 -3.01 5.63 6.25
C ILE A 103 -3.55 5.63 7.69
N GLU A 104 -2.67 5.56 8.68
CA GLU A 104 -3.03 5.58 10.10
C GLU A 104 -3.57 6.96 10.52
N ASP A 105 -3.08 8.02 9.88
CA ASP A 105 -3.47 9.42 10.14
C ASP A 105 -4.79 9.81 9.46
N LEU A 106 -5.30 9.00 8.52
CA LEU A 106 -6.48 9.30 7.72
C LEU A 106 -7.74 8.68 8.30
N ASN A 107 -8.83 9.45 8.42
CA ASN A 107 -10.14 8.86 8.65
C ASN A 107 -10.76 8.37 7.32
N MET A 108 -11.84 7.60 7.39
CA MET A 108 -12.48 7.04 6.19
C MET A 108 -13.05 8.11 5.25
N GLU A 109 -13.53 9.22 5.83
CA GLU A 109 -14.01 10.41 5.15
C GLU A 109 -12.89 11.19 4.44
N ASP A 110 -11.66 11.11 4.94
CA ASP A 110 -10.50 11.79 4.36
C ASP A 110 -9.99 11.09 3.09
N ILE A 111 -10.35 9.83 2.86
CA ILE A 111 -9.89 9.07 1.69
C ILE A 111 -10.75 9.42 0.49
N VAL A 112 -10.53 10.61 -0.06
CA VAL A 112 -11.15 11.15 -1.28
C VAL A 112 -10.07 11.70 -2.19
N SER A 113 -10.33 11.79 -3.49
CA SER A 113 -9.33 12.13 -4.52
C SER A 113 -8.56 13.42 -4.20
N GLU A 114 -9.26 14.47 -3.75
CA GLU A 114 -8.63 15.75 -3.41
C GLU A 114 -7.60 15.61 -2.29
N LYS A 115 -7.98 14.94 -1.19
CA LYS A 115 -7.12 14.80 -0.01
C LYS A 115 -5.94 13.85 -0.27
N ILE A 116 -6.18 12.76 -1.00
CA ILE A 116 -5.11 11.83 -1.39
C ILE A 116 -4.13 12.52 -2.35
N ASN A 117 -4.63 13.34 -3.29
CA ASN A 117 -3.76 14.12 -4.16
C ASN A 117 -2.93 15.15 -3.38
N GLN A 118 -3.50 15.84 -2.39
CA GLN A 118 -2.74 16.75 -1.52
C GLN A 118 -1.58 16.03 -0.82
N ILE A 119 -1.79 14.82 -0.31
CA ILE A 119 -0.73 14.01 0.31
C ILE A 119 0.34 13.64 -0.73
N ALA A 120 -0.06 13.33 -1.96
CA ALA A 120 0.88 13.07 -3.04
C ALA A 120 1.70 14.32 -3.43
N ASP A 121 1.10 15.51 -3.37
CA ASP A 121 1.77 16.79 -3.63
C ASP A 121 2.75 17.15 -2.50
N GLU A 122 2.40 16.87 -1.23
CA GLU A 122 3.32 17.03 -0.10
C GLU A 122 4.62 16.24 -0.30
N PHE A 123 4.54 15.04 -0.89
CA PHE A 123 5.71 14.25 -1.23
C PHE A 123 6.61 14.96 -2.25
N LEU A 124 6.02 15.49 -3.32
CA LEU A 124 6.76 16.22 -4.37
C LEU A 124 7.45 17.47 -3.81
N GLU A 125 6.76 18.22 -2.94
CA GLU A 125 7.35 19.39 -2.27
C GLU A 125 8.54 19.01 -1.40
N LYS A 126 8.43 17.93 -0.61
CA LYS A 126 9.53 17.42 0.21
C LYS A 126 10.72 17.01 -0.65
N GLU A 127 10.47 16.31 -1.75
CA GLU A 127 11.52 15.86 -2.65
C GLU A 127 12.23 17.05 -3.33
N LEU A 128 11.46 18.03 -3.82
CA LEU A 128 11.98 19.24 -4.42
C LEU A 128 12.87 20.01 -3.43
N ASN A 129 12.39 20.22 -2.21
CA ASN A 129 13.14 20.90 -1.15
C ASN A 129 14.44 20.17 -0.79
N LYS A 130 14.41 18.83 -0.74
CA LYS A 130 15.61 18.01 -0.52
C LYS A 130 16.64 18.22 -1.64
N ARG A 131 16.21 18.13 -2.90
CA ARG A 131 17.08 18.34 -4.08
C ARG A 131 17.69 19.76 -4.11
N LEU A 132 16.94 20.77 -3.69
CA LEU A 132 17.44 22.16 -3.60
C LEU A 132 18.54 22.32 -2.53
N LYS A 133 18.36 21.70 -1.35
CA LYS A 133 19.37 21.72 -0.26
C LYS A 133 20.66 20.99 -0.67
N GLU A 134 20.55 19.86 -1.37
CA GLU A 134 21.71 19.12 -1.88
C GLU A 134 22.51 19.92 -2.93
N LYS A 135 21.82 20.68 -3.78
CA LYS A 135 22.49 21.58 -4.74
C LYS A 135 23.17 22.76 -4.05
N ALA A 136 22.58 23.32 -3.00
CA ALA A 136 23.14 24.43 -2.24
C ALA A 136 24.42 24.03 -1.48
N SER A 137 24.41 22.86 -0.84
CA SER A 137 25.58 22.31 -0.12
C SER A 137 26.75 21.97 -1.06
N LYS A 138 26.49 21.39 -2.25
CA LYS A 138 27.54 21.12 -3.25
C LYS A 138 28.22 22.40 -3.78
N LYS A 139 27.52 23.53 -3.84
CA LYS A 139 28.10 24.82 -4.24
C LYS A 139 29.02 25.44 -3.17
N GLN A 140 28.92 25.05 -1.90
CA GLN A 140 29.75 25.57 -0.82
C GLN A 140 31.10 24.83 -0.67
N VAL A 141 31.21 23.59 -1.15
CA VAL A 141 32.43 22.77 -1.07
C VAL A 141 33.44 23.12 -2.18
N ILE A 142 33.02 23.87 -3.20
CA ILE A 142 33.87 24.35 -4.30
C ILE A 142 34.12 25.85 -4.08
N LYS A 143 34.83 26.22 -3.01
CA LYS A 143 35.41 27.55 -2.82
C LYS A 143 36.70 27.47 -2.03
#